data_AF-A0A3M8EGS0-F1
#
_entry.id   AF-A0A3M8EGS0-F1
#
_cell.length_a   1.000
_cell.length_b   1.000
_cell.length_c   1.000
_cell.angle_alpha   90.00
_cell.angle_beta   90.00
_cell.angle_gamma   90.00
#
_symmetry.space_group_name_H-M   'P 1'
#
loop_
_entity.id
_entity.type
_entity.pdbx_description
1 polymer ?
#
loop_
_entity_poly.entity_id
_entity_poly.type
_entity_poly.pdbx_seq_one_letter_code
_entity_poly.pdbx_strand_id
1 'polypeptide(L)'
;MLLKSKKILRGRRCFRFLYKEYIEEYEKVFKHTSLDEFGLISETYFDFYEKRQDKLAHYFQTLYNIIKYVDEADSEIDKKKYINLVRAQLSVYELGLLFYNCLAELGRDKFKPLIEKYSLFKNMPKSILYAQSHTQLYSETAFKGAPAWTSTRKFESDEEEMSYYFAEAVSDQEDDEK
;
A
#
# COMPACT_ATOMS: atom_id res chain seq x y z
N MET A 1 9.94 -20.42 33.11
CA MET A 1 9.61 -18.99 33.03
C MET A 1 10.32 -18.42 31.80
N LEU A 2 9.69 -18.54 30.63
CA LEU A 2 10.22 -17.99 29.37
C LEU A 2 9.54 -16.65 29.15
N LEU A 3 10.30 -15.55 29.32
CA LEU A 3 9.87 -14.22 28.92
C LEU A 3 9.56 -14.24 27.41
N LYS A 4 8.28 -14.30 27.03
CA LYS A 4 7.85 -13.99 25.66
C LYS A 4 8.23 -12.53 25.41
N SER A 5 9.27 -12.30 24.62
CA SER A 5 9.68 -10.94 24.27
C SER A 5 8.61 -10.30 23.40
N LYS A 6 7.98 -9.21 23.87
CA LYS A 6 7.08 -8.34 23.09
C LYS A 6 7.76 -7.97 21.77
N LYS A 7 7.39 -8.60 20.65
CA LYS A 7 8.15 -8.53 19.39
C LYS A 7 7.71 -7.28 18.63
N ILE A 8 8.39 -6.16 18.88
CA ILE A 8 8.09 -4.86 18.27
C ILE A 8 8.24 -4.95 16.74
N LEU A 9 7.15 -4.71 16.00
CA LEU A 9 7.19 -4.55 14.55
C LEU A 9 7.92 -3.25 14.19
N ARG A 10 8.98 -3.35 13.38
CA ARG A 10 9.84 -2.22 13.02
C ARG A 10 10.12 -2.17 11.52
N GLY A 11 10.28 -0.94 11.02
CA GLY A 11 10.64 -0.67 9.63
C GLY A 11 9.65 -1.27 8.64
N ARG A 12 10.15 -1.73 7.48
CA ARG A 12 9.31 -2.21 6.36
C ARG A 12 8.37 -3.37 6.69
N ARG A 13 8.61 -4.10 7.78
CA ARG A 13 7.75 -5.21 8.20
C ARG A 13 6.35 -4.73 8.62
N CYS A 14 6.19 -3.51 9.13
CA CYS A 14 4.88 -3.01 9.54
C CYS A 14 3.91 -2.87 8.35
N PHE A 15 4.40 -2.50 7.17
CA PHE A 15 3.56 -2.35 5.97
C PHE A 15 2.92 -3.66 5.54
N ARG A 16 3.54 -4.81 5.82
CA ARG A 16 2.92 -6.13 5.59
C ARG A 16 1.65 -6.31 6.42
N PHE A 17 1.71 -5.93 7.69
CA PHE A 17 0.55 -6.02 8.60
C PHE A 17 -0.54 -5.03 8.21
N LEU A 18 -0.16 -3.77 8.01
CA LEU A 18 -1.08 -2.72 7.58
C LEU A 18 -1.79 -3.07 6.27
N TYR A 19 -1.05 -3.60 5.30
CA TYR A 19 -1.62 -4.02 4.02
C TYR A 19 -2.60 -5.18 4.20
N LYS A 20 -2.23 -6.22 4.96
CA LYS A 20 -3.12 -7.37 5.18
C LYS A 20 -4.40 -6.94 5.90
N GLU A 21 -4.28 -6.12 6.93
CA GLU A 21 -5.43 -5.61 7.67
C GLU A 21 -6.37 -4.82 6.76
N TYR A 22 -5.84 -3.94 5.91
CA TYR A 22 -6.65 -3.24 4.90
C TYR A 22 -7.38 -4.21 3.97
N ILE A 23 -6.70 -5.26 3.48
CA ILE A 23 -7.30 -6.26 2.60
C ILE A 23 -8.40 -7.05 3.31
N GLU A 24 -8.21 -7.40 4.58
CA GLU A 24 -9.24 -8.08 5.38
C GLU A 24 -10.45 -7.20 5.66
N GLU A 25 -10.25 -5.91 5.94
CA GLU A 25 -11.34 -4.93 6.05
C GLU A 25 -12.08 -4.79 4.72
N TYR A 26 -11.35 -4.63 3.62
CA TYR A 26 -11.90 -4.55 2.27
C TYR A 26 -12.75 -5.79 1.92
N GLU A 27 -12.24 -7.00 2.18
CA GLU A 27 -12.96 -8.26 1.88
C GLU A 27 -14.24 -8.38 2.71
N LYS A 28 -14.23 -7.95 3.97
CA LYS A 28 -15.43 -7.93 4.83
C LYS A 28 -16.49 -7.01 4.25
N VAL A 29 -16.13 -5.79 3.86
CA VAL A 29 -17.09 -4.82 3.30
C VAL A 29 -17.58 -5.28 1.93
N PHE A 30 -16.69 -5.79 1.06
CA PHE A 30 -17.01 -6.33 -0.26
C PHE A 30 -18.12 -7.39 -0.22
N LYS A 31 -18.10 -8.29 0.78
CA LYS A 31 -19.11 -9.35 0.93
C LYS A 31 -20.49 -8.85 1.39
N HIS A 32 -20.58 -7.63 1.92
CA HIS A 32 -21.77 -7.11 2.58
C HIS A 32 -22.28 -5.77 2.03
N THR A 33 -21.70 -5.27 0.93
CA THR A 33 -22.07 -3.99 0.33
C THR A 33 -22.61 -4.13 -1.10
N SER A 34 -23.32 -3.10 -1.55
CA SER A 34 -23.75 -2.92 -2.94
C SER A 34 -23.07 -1.72 -3.62
N LEU A 35 -22.05 -1.15 -2.99
CA LEU A 35 -21.25 -0.06 -3.57
C LEU A 35 -20.57 -0.53 -4.86
N ASP A 36 -20.38 0.41 -5.78
CA ASP A 36 -19.44 0.16 -6.88
C ASP A 36 -18.00 0.04 -6.34
N GLU A 37 -17.14 -0.57 -7.16
CA GLU A 37 -15.75 -0.88 -6.83
C GLU A 37 -14.99 0.32 -6.25
N PHE A 38 -15.21 1.50 -6.83
CA PHE A 38 -14.52 2.71 -6.44
C PHE A 38 -15.04 3.26 -5.11
N GLY A 39 -16.36 3.28 -4.93
CA GLY A 39 -17.01 3.64 -3.67
C GLY A 39 -16.51 2.76 -2.54
N LEU A 40 -16.48 1.44 -2.76
CA LEU A 40 -15.97 0.45 -1.80
C LEU A 40 -14.50 0.70 -1.43
N ILE A 41 -13.61 0.89 -2.42
CA ILE A 41 -12.19 1.19 -2.16
C ILE A 41 -12.06 2.47 -1.32
N SER A 42 -12.80 3.51 -1.70
CA SER A 42 -12.71 4.82 -1.05
C SER A 42 -13.19 4.76 0.40
N GLU A 43 -14.36 4.16 0.67
CA GLU A 43 -14.91 4.05 2.02
C GLU A 43 -14.03 3.14 2.90
N THR A 44 -13.66 1.96 2.41
CA THR A 44 -12.82 1.04 3.20
C THR A 44 -11.47 1.67 3.52
N TYR A 45 -10.83 2.32 2.54
CA TYR A 45 -9.53 2.94 2.79
C TYR A 45 -9.65 4.12 3.76
N PHE A 46 -10.74 4.89 3.71
CA PHE A 46 -11.01 5.97 4.66
C PHE A 46 -11.08 5.44 6.09
N ASP A 47 -11.91 4.43 6.34
CA ASP A 47 -12.07 3.83 7.67
C ASP A 47 -10.78 3.20 8.20
N PHE A 48 -10.04 2.52 7.32
CA PHE A 48 -8.71 1.98 7.61
C PHE A 48 -7.71 3.09 7.99
N TYR A 49 -7.76 4.20 7.26
CA TYR A 49 -6.83 5.31 7.40
C TYR A 49 -7.10 6.14 8.66
N GLU A 50 -8.36 6.42 9.01
CA GLU A 50 -8.69 7.20 10.22
C GLU A 50 -8.12 6.57 11.49
N LYS A 51 -8.16 5.24 11.60
CA LYS A 51 -7.59 4.50 12.74
C LYS A 51 -6.06 4.57 12.82
N ARG A 52 -5.37 4.99 11.75
CA ARG A 52 -3.93 4.76 11.51
C ARG A 52 -3.20 5.98 10.94
N GLN A 53 -3.86 7.13 10.96
CA GLN A 53 -3.42 8.36 10.32
C GLN A 53 -2.07 8.84 10.86
N ASP A 54 -1.82 8.67 12.16
CA ASP A 54 -0.62 9.15 12.86
C ASP A 54 0.72 8.69 12.25
N LYS A 55 0.74 7.53 11.60
CA LYS A 55 1.96 6.97 11.00
C LYS A 55 1.87 6.85 9.49
N LEU A 56 0.71 6.41 8.98
CA LEU A 56 0.56 6.14 7.56
C LEU A 56 0.46 7.43 6.74
N ALA A 57 -0.21 8.47 7.27
CA ALA A 57 -0.33 9.76 6.63
C ALA A 57 1.03 10.41 6.39
N HIS A 58 1.84 10.47 7.45
CA HIS A 58 3.16 11.11 7.39
C HIS A 58 4.08 10.39 6.40
N TYR A 59 4.01 9.06 6.32
CA TYR A 59 4.79 8.29 5.37
C TYR A 59 4.41 8.63 3.91
N PHE A 60 3.13 8.53 3.54
CA PHE A 60 2.72 8.80 2.16
C PHE A 60 2.80 10.28 1.79
N GLN A 61 2.57 11.20 2.75
CA GLN A 61 2.80 12.63 2.54
C GLN A 61 4.27 12.93 2.26
N THR A 62 5.19 12.27 2.97
CA THR A 62 6.63 12.42 2.73
C THR A 62 7.00 11.88 1.36
N LEU A 63 6.51 10.69 1.01
CA LEU A 63 6.74 10.09 -0.30
C LEU A 63 6.21 10.98 -1.44
N TYR A 64 4.99 11.50 -1.31
CA TYR A 64 4.41 12.47 -2.23
C TYR A 64 5.29 13.71 -2.37
N ASN A 65 5.71 14.31 -1.25
CA ASN A 65 6.53 15.52 -1.26
C ASN A 65 7.89 15.30 -1.93
N ILE A 66 8.52 14.13 -1.72
CA ILE A 66 9.78 13.77 -2.40
C ILE A 66 9.56 13.68 -3.91
N ILE A 67 8.51 12.97 -4.34
CA ILE A 67 8.21 12.80 -5.77
C ILE A 67 7.85 14.14 -6.41
N LYS A 68 7.04 14.95 -5.73
CA LYS A 68 6.67 16.31 -6.14
C LYS A 68 7.91 17.20 -6.26
N TYR A 69 8.81 17.17 -5.28
CA TYR A 69 10.05 17.94 -5.33
C TYR A 69 10.89 17.60 -6.56
N VAL A 70 11.02 16.30 -6.88
CA VAL A 70 11.70 15.86 -8.10
C VAL A 70 10.94 16.28 -9.37
N ASP A 71 9.61 16.27 -9.33
CA ASP A 71 8.75 16.72 -10.45
C ASP A 71 8.92 18.21 -10.76
N GLU A 72 9.04 19.03 -9.73
CA GLU A 72 9.13 20.50 -9.81
C GLU A 72 10.56 21.02 -10.02
N ALA A 73 11.58 20.18 -9.82
CA ALA A 73 12.98 20.54 -10.02
C ALA A 73 13.28 20.96 -11.48
N ASP A 74 14.44 21.61 -11.69
CA ASP A 74 14.84 22.11 -13.01
C ASP A 74 14.87 20.98 -14.08
N SER A 75 14.65 21.37 -15.33
CA SER A 75 14.83 20.55 -16.53
C SER A 75 16.23 19.94 -16.68
N GLU A 76 17.25 20.54 -16.07
CA GLU A 76 18.64 20.06 -16.14
C GLU A 76 18.86 18.75 -15.36
N ILE A 77 17.95 18.38 -14.44
CA ILE A 77 18.06 17.13 -13.68
C ILE A 77 17.35 15.97 -14.38
N ASP A 78 17.93 14.77 -14.29
CA ASP A 78 17.25 13.54 -14.71
C ASP A 78 16.20 13.13 -13.66
N LYS A 79 15.01 13.72 -13.75
CA LYS A 79 13.87 13.44 -12.86
C LYS A 79 13.55 11.94 -12.82
N LYS A 80 13.59 11.26 -13.97
CA LYS A 80 13.28 9.82 -14.04
C LYS A 80 14.28 8.99 -13.25
N LYS A 81 15.57 9.33 -13.30
CA LYS A 81 16.60 8.66 -12.50
C LYS A 81 16.29 8.75 -10.99
N TYR A 82 15.93 9.92 -10.49
CA TYR A 82 15.61 10.09 -9.06
C TYR A 82 14.31 9.40 -8.65
N ILE A 83 13.26 9.48 -9.47
CA ILE A 83 12.02 8.73 -9.21
C ILE A 83 12.28 7.22 -9.24
N ASN A 84 13.14 6.73 -10.13
CA ASN A 84 13.53 5.32 -10.16
C ASN A 84 14.25 4.90 -8.86
N LEU A 85 15.07 5.79 -8.27
CA LEU A 85 15.71 5.55 -6.97
C LEU A 85 14.68 5.48 -5.83
N VAL A 86 13.73 6.40 -5.80
CA VAL A 86 12.62 6.38 -4.83
C VAL A 86 11.82 5.07 -4.95
N ARG A 87 11.42 4.70 -6.18
CA ARG A 87 10.69 3.46 -6.43
C ARG A 87 11.48 2.22 -5.99
N ALA A 88 12.80 2.21 -6.12
CA ALA A 88 13.63 1.08 -5.71
C ALA A 88 13.66 0.87 -4.18
N GLN A 89 13.26 1.87 -3.39
CA GLN A 89 13.14 1.74 -1.93
C GLN A 89 11.80 1.14 -1.49
N LEU A 90 10.75 1.27 -2.31
CA LEU A 90 9.39 0.84 -1.96
C LEU A 90 9.27 -0.69 -2.02
N SER A 91 8.85 -1.29 -0.91
CA SER A 91 8.47 -2.70 -0.88
C SER A 91 7.14 -2.94 -1.58
N VAL A 92 6.85 -4.22 -1.87
CA VAL A 92 5.60 -4.63 -2.51
C VAL A 92 4.38 -4.24 -1.66
N TYR A 93 4.45 -4.34 -0.33
CA TYR A 93 3.35 -3.93 0.55
C TYR A 93 3.15 -2.41 0.61
N GLU A 94 4.24 -1.64 0.57
CA GLU A 94 4.18 -0.17 0.47
C GLU A 94 3.52 0.24 -0.86
N LEU A 95 3.85 -0.43 -1.97
CA LEU A 95 3.22 -0.20 -3.28
C LEU A 95 1.74 -0.58 -3.26
N GLY A 96 1.37 -1.70 -2.64
CA GLY A 96 -0.01 -2.13 -2.49
C GLY A 96 -0.85 -1.13 -1.69
N LEU A 97 -0.36 -0.68 -0.53
CA LEU A 97 -1.05 0.36 0.26
C LEU A 97 -1.10 1.70 -0.48
N LEU A 98 0.00 2.10 -1.13
CA LEU A 98 0.05 3.33 -1.94
C LEU A 98 -0.99 3.30 -3.08
N PHE A 99 -1.19 2.13 -3.69
CA PHE A 99 -2.16 1.94 -4.75
C PHE A 99 -3.57 2.33 -4.30
N TYR A 100 -4.01 1.83 -3.15
CA TYR A 100 -5.33 2.15 -2.62
C TYR A 100 -5.40 3.55 -2.00
N ASN A 101 -4.31 4.02 -1.37
CA ASN A 101 -4.21 5.38 -0.86
C ASN A 101 -4.45 6.43 -1.96
N CYS A 102 -3.82 6.26 -3.11
CA CYS A 102 -3.95 7.17 -4.24
C CYS A 102 -5.29 7.04 -4.98
N LEU A 103 -6.12 6.05 -4.64
CA LEU A 103 -7.50 5.93 -5.10
C LEU A 103 -8.52 6.46 -4.07
N ALA A 104 -8.08 6.82 -2.87
CA ALA A 104 -8.88 7.43 -1.82
C ALA A 104 -8.46 8.91 -1.60
N GLU A 105 -9.40 9.73 -1.12
CA GLU A 105 -9.18 11.12 -0.69
C GLU A 105 -8.26 11.99 -1.59
N LEU A 106 -7.42 12.83 -0.95
CA LEU A 106 -6.46 13.79 -1.52
C LEU A 106 -5.39 13.13 -2.42
N GLY A 107 -5.14 11.84 -2.27
CA GLY A 107 -4.20 11.08 -3.08
C GLY A 107 -4.63 11.01 -4.55
N ARG A 108 -5.94 10.98 -4.81
CA ARG A 108 -6.53 10.92 -6.14
C ARG A 108 -6.17 12.10 -7.02
N ASP A 109 -6.25 13.31 -6.50
CA ASP A 109 -6.13 14.51 -7.33
C ASP A 109 -4.68 14.95 -7.51
N LYS A 110 -3.82 14.66 -6.54
CA LYS A 110 -2.44 15.15 -6.50
C LYS A 110 -1.40 14.08 -6.77
N PHE A 111 -1.54 12.91 -6.15
CA PHE A 111 -0.49 11.90 -6.18
C PHE A 111 -0.66 10.92 -7.35
N LYS A 112 -1.89 10.46 -7.62
CA LYS A 112 -2.19 9.58 -8.76
C LYS A 112 -1.65 10.11 -10.12
N PRO A 113 -1.74 11.42 -10.47
CA PRO A 113 -1.12 11.93 -11.69
C PRO A 113 0.40 11.73 -11.74
N LEU A 114 1.10 11.86 -10.61
CA LEU A 114 2.54 11.63 -10.52
C LEU A 114 2.88 10.13 -10.64
N ILE A 115 2.06 9.26 -10.04
CA ILE A 115 2.17 7.80 -10.19
C ILE A 115 2.13 7.41 -11.67
N GLU A 116 1.13 7.94 -12.40
CA GLU A 116 0.92 7.69 -13.83
C GLU A 116 2.05 8.27 -14.68
N LYS A 117 2.45 9.53 -14.42
CA LYS A 117 3.54 10.22 -15.14
C LYS A 117 4.87 9.47 -15.08
N TYR A 118 5.19 8.89 -13.92
CA TYR A 118 6.49 8.25 -13.69
C TYR A 118 6.47 6.73 -13.71
N SER A 119 5.31 6.12 -14.00
CA SER A 119 5.15 4.66 -13.99
C SER A 119 5.60 4.05 -12.66
N LEU A 120 5.15 4.61 -11.54
CA LEU A 120 5.65 4.20 -10.22
C LEU A 120 5.32 2.74 -9.90
N PHE A 121 4.25 2.19 -10.48
CA PHE A 121 3.84 0.79 -10.32
C PHE A 121 4.46 -0.18 -11.34
N LYS A 122 5.43 0.25 -12.14
CA LYS A 122 6.14 -0.60 -13.12
C LYS A 122 6.62 -1.95 -12.57
N ASN A 123 7.11 -1.98 -11.32
CA ASN A 123 7.68 -3.18 -10.70
C ASN A 123 6.74 -3.82 -9.66
N MET A 124 5.46 -3.45 -9.65
CA MET A 124 4.48 -3.96 -8.70
C MET A 124 3.89 -5.29 -9.21
N PRO A 125 3.97 -6.39 -8.45
CA PRO A 125 3.25 -7.63 -8.80
C PRO A 125 1.74 -7.37 -8.78
N LYS A 126 1.00 -7.76 -9.81
CA LYS A 126 -0.46 -7.56 -9.86
C LYS A 126 -1.22 -8.37 -8.81
N SER A 127 -0.60 -9.43 -8.30
CA SER A 127 -1.12 -10.28 -7.22
C SER A 127 -1.11 -9.60 -5.84
N ILE A 128 -0.47 -8.42 -5.68
CA ILE A 128 -0.64 -7.58 -4.48
C ILE A 128 -1.90 -6.71 -4.54
N LEU A 129 -2.74 -6.87 -5.55
CA LEU A 129 -4.05 -6.23 -5.57
C LEU A 129 -5.07 -7.27 -5.14
N TYR A 130 -6.08 -6.83 -4.39
CA TYR A 130 -7.23 -7.67 -4.03
C TYR A 130 -7.80 -8.37 -5.28
N ALA A 131 -8.07 -7.59 -6.33
CA ALA A 131 -8.35 -8.12 -7.67
C ALA A 131 -7.42 -7.49 -8.70
N GLN A 132 -6.88 -8.31 -9.62
CA GLN A 132 -5.98 -7.83 -10.67
C GLN A 132 -6.66 -6.82 -11.62
N SER A 133 -7.99 -6.87 -11.73
CA SER A 133 -8.81 -5.91 -12.47
C SER A 133 -8.65 -4.48 -11.93
N HIS A 134 -8.28 -4.30 -10.66
CA HIS A 134 -8.10 -2.98 -10.07
C HIS A 134 -7.04 -2.16 -10.81
N THR A 135 -6.10 -2.80 -11.51
CA THR A 135 -5.14 -2.11 -12.40
C THR A 135 -5.81 -1.14 -13.38
N GLN A 136 -7.08 -1.38 -13.76
CA GLN A 136 -7.89 -0.53 -14.64
C GLN A 136 -8.31 0.82 -14.01
N LEU A 137 -8.17 0.96 -12.68
CA LEU A 137 -8.45 2.21 -11.95
C LEU A 137 -7.35 3.28 -12.16
N TYR A 138 -6.25 2.90 -12.81
CA TYR A 138 -5.16 3.76 -13.22
C TYR A 138 -5.00 3.74 -14.74
N SER A 139 -4.42 4.81 -15.29
CA SER A 139 -3.93 4.79 -16.66
C SER A 139 -2.86 3.71 -16.82
N GLU A 140 -2.80 3.06 -18.00
CA GLU A 140 -1.75 2.08 -18.35
C GLU A 140 -0.33 2.64 -18.17
N THR A 141 -0.18 3.98 -18.25
CA THR A 141 1.09 4.67 -18.02
C THR A 141 1.67 4.44 -16.63
N ALA A 142 0.84 4.21 -15.61
CA ALA A 142 1.29 3.84 -14.26
C ALA A 142 2.13 2.55 -14.22
N PHE A 143 1.92 1.67 -15.20
CA PHE A 143 2.56 0.36 -15.32
C PHE A 143 3.51 0.25 -16.53
N LYS A 144 3.76 1.35 -17.25
CA LYS A 144 4.50 1.32 -18.51
C LYS A 144 5.89 0.68 -18.35
N GLY A 145 6.16 -0.31 -19.21
CA GLY A 145 7.42 -1.06 -19.22
C GLY A 145 7.52 -2.09 -18.09
N ALA A 146 6.42 -2.46 -17.44
CA ALA A 146 6.39 -3.51 -16.44
C ALA A 146 6.95 -4.83 -17.03
N PRO A 147 7.90 -5.49 -16.35
CA PRO A 147 8.39 -6.80 -16.77
C PRO A 147 7.28 -7.86 -16.77
N ALA A 148 7.38 -8.88 -17.63
CA ALA A 148 6.38 -9.95 -17.71
C ALA A 148 6.11 -10.65 -16.36
N TRP A 149 7.13 -10.76 -15.50
CA TRP A 149 7.01 -11.43 -14.20
C TRP A 149 6.01 -10.76 -13.25
N THR A 150 5.70 -9.46 -13.43
CA THR A 150 4.74 -8.75 -12.57
C THR A 150 3.31 -9.29 -12.71
N SER A 151 2.98 -9.90 -13.85
CA SER A 151 1.66 -10.48 -14.11
C SER A 151 1.59 -11.98 -13.80
N THR A 152 2.73 -12.68 -13.79
CA THR A 152 2.76 -14.15 -13.59
C THR A 152 3.13 -14.57 -12.17
N ARG A 153 3.83 -13.72 -11.41
CA ARG A 153 4.22 -14.03 -10.04
C ARG A 153 3.02 -13.96 -9.10
N LYS A 154 2.65 -15.09 -8.50
CA LYS A 154 1.77 -15.10 -7.33
C LYS A 154 2.56 -14.59 -6.13
N PHE A 155 2.08 -13.53 -5.51
CA PHE A 155 2.64 -13.03 -4.27
C PHE A 155 1.94 -13.79 -3.14
N GLU A 156 2.56 -14.87 -2.68
CA GLU A 156 2.10 -15.62 -1.51
C GLU A 156 2.30 -14.71 -0.29
N SER A 157 1.20 -14.22 0.28
CA SER A 157 1.21 -13.88 1.69
C SER A 157 1.30 -15.22 2.42
N ASP A 158 2.45 -15.59 2.96
CA ASP A 158 2.56 -16.81 3.77
C ASP A 158 1.50 -16.76 4.89
N GLU A 159 0.39 -17.48 4.70
CA GLU A 159 -0.77 -17.47 5.60
C GLU A 159 -0.39 -18.03 6.97
N GLU A 160 0.50 -19.03 7.01
CA GLU A 160 1.03 -19.62 8.26
C GLU A 160 1.90 -18.63 9.04
N GLU A 161 2.81 -17.91 8.37
CA GLU A 161 3.65 -16.91 9.03
C GLU A 161 2.78 -15.77 9.59
N MET A 162 1.72 -15.38 8.87
CA MET A 162 0.81 -14.30 9.29
C MET A 162 -0.21 -14.72 10.34
N SER A 163 -0.75 -15.94 10.28
CA SER A 163 -1.66 -16.50 11.30
C SER A 163 -0.98 -16.55 12.66
N TYR A 164 0.30 -16.94 12.67
CA TYR A 164 1.15 -16.90 13.85
C TYR A 164 1.26 -15.48 14.45
N TYR A 165 1.52 -14.46 13.63
CA TYR A 165 1.63 -13.08 14.13
C TYR A 165 0.28 -12.42 14.47
N PHE A 166 -0.81 -12.75 13.78
CA PHE A 166 -2.15 -12.20 14.06
C PHE A 166 -2.76 -12.81 15.33
N ALA A 167 -2.62 -14.12 15.53
CA ALA A 167 -3.07 -14.78 16.76
C ALA A 167 -2.35 -14.22 18.01
N GLU A 168 -1.08 -13.83 17.86
CA GLU A 168 -0.32 -13.18 18.94
C GLU A 168 -0.70 -11.71 19.17
N ALA A 169 -1.06 -10.94 18.13
CA ALA A 169 -1.44 -9.53 18.27
C ALA A 169 -2.83 -9.33 18.90
N VAL A 170 -3.77 -10.25 18.67
CA VAL A 170 -5.11 -10.23 19.26
C VAL A 170 -5.08 -10.62 20.74
N SER A 171 -4.22 -11.57 21.14
CA SER A 171 -4.05 -11.93 22.55
C SER A 171 -3.46 -10.81 23.41
N ASP A 172 -2.67 -9.91 22.82
CA ASP A 172 -2.05 -8.79 23.54
C ASP A 172 -3.04 -7.63 23.82
N GLN A 173 -4.19 -7.54 23.12
CA GLN A 173 -5.19 -6.49 23.36
C GLN A 173 -6.14 -6.80 24.52
N GLU A 174 -6.35 -8.07 24.86
CA GLU A 174 -7.23 -8.48 25.97
C GLU A 174 -6.56 -8.36 27.35
N ASP A 175 -5.23 -8.26 27.40
CA ASP A 175 -4.45 -8.15 28.65
C ASP A 175 -4.17 -6.69 29.07
N ASP A 176 -4.32 -5.71 28.18
CA ASP A 176 -4.16 -4.27 28.47
C ASP A 176 -5.48 -3.59 28.93
N GLU A 177 -6.62 -4.31 28.95
CA GLU A 177 -7.93 -3.86 29.45
C GLU A 177 -8.28 -4.34 30.87
N LYS A 178 -7.31 -4.87 31.64
CA LYS A 178 -7.49 -5.32 33.04
C LYS A 178 -6.71 -4.53 34.07
#